data_AF-A0A1K1P270-F1
#
_entry.id   AF-A0A1K1P270-F1
#
_cell.length_a   1.000
_cell.length_b   1.000
_cell.length_c   1.000
_cell.angle_alpha   90.00
_cell.angle_beta   90.00
_cell.angle_gamma   90.00
#
_symmetry.space_group_name_H-M   'P 1'
#
loop_
_entity.id
_entity.type
_entity.pdbx_description
1 polymer ?
#
loop_
_entity_poly.entity_id
_entity_poly.type
_entity_poly.pdbx_seq_one_letter_code
_entity_poly.pdbx_strand_id
1 'polypeptide(L)'
;MFQSFVVIQEGHPSASASVPDADEASISSLPQDNTTFSAALNKLRNMGFRLYPAANPEELAFYSSKADAFVLNVRTEHIGYWRAAALAVRRLPVFWWCDRQSFPSHECRLDAEIDGMLGGGMTDLEIHCAIQVGANHFFRRTEWAQEKEQLLSRLEERKRIDQAKHILTKIKGITEAEAYDFLRKQAMNERKRMADVAGSIVSVYQLLHNEEGGRKRRS
;
A
#
# COMPACT_ATOMS: atom_id res chain seq x y z
N MET A 1 -12.24 15.76 9.74
CA MET A 1 -12.50 14.92 10.93
C MET A 1 -12.98 13.58 10.40
N PHE A 2 -12.41 12.45 10.84
CA PHE A 2 -12.85 11.12 10.38
C PHE A 2 -14.30 10.89 10.78
N GLN A 3 -15.15 10.51 9.82
CA GLN A 3 -16.57 10.23 10.06
C GLN A 3 -16.97 8.84 9.61
N SER A 4 -16.15 8.21 8.77
CA SER A 4 -16.48 6.96 8.11
C SER A 4 -15.30 6.00 8.07
N PHE A 5 -15.54 4.74 8.41
CA PHE A 5 -14.54 3.68 8.41
C PHE A 5 -15.05 2.47 7.63
N VAL A 6 -14.17 1.82 6.87
CA VAL A 6 -14.40 0.44 6.43
C VAL A 6 -13.82 -0.47 7.50
N VAL A 7 -14.64 -1.39 8.02
CA VAL A 7 -14.22 -2.36 9.02
C VAL A 7 -14.06 -3.71 8.34
N ILE A 8 -12.83 -4.18 8.27
CA ILE A 8 -12.48 -5.43 7.59
C ILE A 8 -12.57 -6.56 8.60
N GLN A 9 -13.33 -7.60 8.28
CA GLN A 9 -13.44 -8.81 9.06
C GLN A 9 -13.00 -10.01 8.23
N GLU A 10 -12.37 -11.01 8.86
CA GLU A 10 -12.30 -12.33 8.27
C GLU A 10 -13.70 -12.97 8.22
N GLY A 11 -14.26 -13.07 7.02
CA GLY A 11 -15.26 -14.10 6.73
C GLY A 11 -14.52 -15.41 6.48
N HIS A 12 -14.85 -16.48 7.22
CA HIS A 12 -14.40 -17.81 6.87
C HIS A 12 -14.77 -18.08 5.39
N PRO A 13 -13.86 -18.59 4.53
CA PRO A 13 -14.27 -19.11 3.23
C PRO A 13 -15.26 -20.25 3.50
N SER A 14 -16.44 -20.14 2.90
CA SER A 14 -17.51 -21.12 2.94
C SER A 14 -16.97 -22.53 2.68
N ALA A 15 -17.02 -23.41 3.68
CA ALA A 15 -16.99 -24.84 3.45
C ALA A 15 -18.30 -25.22 2.74
N SER A 16 -18.20 -25.53 1.46
CA SER A 16 -19.29 -26.07 0.66
C SER A 16 -19.61 -27.52 1.07
N ALA A 17 -20.89 -27.76 1.33
CA ALA A 17 -21.66 -28.99 1.07
C ALA A 17 -21.25 -30.31 1.77
N SER A 18 -21.99 -30.65 2.83
CA SER A 18 -22.66 -31.96 2.97
C SER A 18 -23.73 -31.90 4.08
N VAL A 19 -24.97 -32.28 3.75
CA VAL A 19 -26.14 -32.40 4.65
C VAL A 19 -26.31 -33.89 5.06
N PRO A 20 -27.22 -34.25 5.97
CA PRO A 20 -27.05 -34.39 7.42
C PRO A 20 -27.05 -35.88 7.85
N ASP A 21 -26.52 -36.20 9.02
CA ASP A 21 -27.01 -37.35 9.78
C ASP A 21 -27.24 -36.97 11.23
N ALA A 22 -28.40 -37.39 11.72
CA ALA A 22 -28.93 -37.08 13.03
C ALA A 22 -28.20 -37.88 14.11
N ASP A 23 -27.75 -37.19 15.16
CA ASP A 23 -28.02 -37.60 16.53
C ASP A 23 -27.79 -36.43 17.50
N GLU A 24 -28.79 -36.16 18.33
CA GLU A 24 -28.77 -35.16 19.40
C GLU A 24 -27.78 -35.56 20.51
N ALA A 25 -26.83 -34.67 20.83
CA ALA A 25 -26.52 -34.30 22.21
C ALA A 25 -25.47 -33.17 22.28
N SER A 26 -25.78 -32.15 23.08
CA SER A 26 -24.89 -31.12 23.65
C SER A 26 -24.79 -29.79 22.89
N ILE A 27 -25.57 -28.85 23.42
CA ILE A 27 -25.61 -27.42 23.16
C ILE A 27 -24.26 -26.75 23.52
N SER A 28 -23.93 -25.70 22.76
CA SER A 28 -22.96 -24.62 23.05
C SER A 28 -21.53 -24.76 22.50
N SER A 29 -21.37 -24.58 21.19
CA SER A 29 -20.17 -23.92 20.64
C SER A 29 -20.56 -23.02 19.46
N LEU A 30 -21.14 -21.86 19.76
CA LEU A 30 -21.22 -20.75 18.80
C LEU A 30 -19.83 -20.13 18.66
N PRO A 31 -19.38 -19.75 17.45
CA PRO A 31 -18.04 -19.22 17.23
C PRO A 31 -17.90 -17.83 17.90
N GLN A 32 -16.94 -17.70 18.81
CA GLN A 32 -16.78 -16.53 19.70
C GLN A 32 -16.27 -15.27 18.99
N ASP A 33 -15.72 -15.39 17.78
CA ASP A 33 -15.19 -14.27 16.97
C ASP A 33 -16.26 -13.25 16.55
N ASN A 34 -17.51 -13.70 16.38
CA ASN A 34 -18.61 -12.82 15.95
C ASN A 34 -19.01 -11.83 17.06
N THR A 35 -18.83 -12.22 18.32
CA THR A 35 -19.17 -11.38 19.48
C THR A 35 -18.22 -10.18 19.57
N THR A 36 -16.92 -10.39 19.37
CA THR A 36 -15.92 -9.33 19.46
C THR A 36 -16.04 -8.32 18.32
N PHE A 37 -16.28 -8.80 17.10
CA PHE A 37 -16.54 -7.92 15.95
C PHE A 37 -17.80 -7.08 16.14
N SER A 38 -18.89 -7.69 16.62
CA SER A 38 -20.13 -6.96 16.90
C SER A 38 -19.93 -5.89 17.99
N ALA A 39 -19.12 -6.16 19.01
CA ALA A 39 -18.78 -5.20 20.05
C ALA A 39 -17.96 -4.02 19.51
N ALA A 40 -16.98 -4.29 18.64
CA ALA A 40 -16.18 -3.27 17.97
C ALA A 40 -17.05 -2.33 17.11
N LEU A 41 -17.90 -2.92 16.26
CA LEU A 41 -18.83 -2.18 15.43
C LEU A 41 -19.81 -1.36 16.26
N ASN A 42 -20.37 -1.94 17.31
CA ASN A 42 -21.33 -1.25 18.17
C ASN A 42 -20.67 -0.07 18.89
N LYS A 43 -19.46 -0.25 19.43
CA LYS A 43 -18.72 0.84 20.08
C LYS A 43 -18.47 2.00 19.14
N LEU A 44 -17.91 1.74 17.96
CA LEU A 44 -17.60 2.78 16.97
C LEU A 44 -18.89 3.43 16.41
N ARG A 45 -19.96 2.67 16.22
CA ARG A 45 -21.25 3.20 15.76
C ARG A 45 -21.91 4.09 16.83
N ASN A 46 -21.81 3.72 18.11
CA ASN A 46 -22.31 4.52 19.23
C ASN A 46 -21.56 5.85 19.36
N MET A 47 -20.29 5.91 18.96
CA MET A 47 -19.53 7.15 18.84
C MET A 47 -19.94 8.02 17.63
N GLY A 48 -20.89 7.56 16.81
CA GLY A 48 -21.41 8.30 15.66
C GLY A 48 -20.67 8.07 14.34
N PHE A 49 -19.74 7.11 14.28
CA PHE A 49 -19.04 6.79 13.05
C PHE A 49 -19.88 5.95 12.10
N ARG A 50 -19.77 6.22 10.79
CA ARG A 50 -20.35 5.39 9.73
C ARG A 50 -19.42 4.21 9.45
N LEU A 51 -19.92 3.00 9.59
CA LEU A 51 -19.12 1.78 9.42
C LEU A 51 -19.63 0.99 8.23
N TYR A 52 -18.70 0.63 7.34
CA TYR A 52 -18.97 -0.26 6.21
C TYR A 52 -18.22 -1.58 6.46
N PRO A 53 -18.90 -2.67 6.83
CA PRO A 53 -18.24 -3.96 6.97
C PRO A 53 -17.78 -4.47 5.59
N ALA A 54 -16.58 -5.04 5.53
CA ALA A 54 -16.07 -5.71 4.34
C ALA A 54 -15.43 -7.05 4.73
N ALA A 55 -15.85 -8.13 4.09
CA ALA A 55 -15.31 -9.48 4.31
C ALA A 55 -14.36 -9.94 3.19
N ASN A 56 -14.37 -9.25 2.05
CA ASN A 56 -13.55 -9.57 0.88
C ASN A 56 -12.96 -8.28 0.25
N PRO A 57 -11.90 -8.40 -0.58
CA PRO A 57 -11.29 -7.25 -1.24
C PRO A 57 -12.21 -6.48 -2.21
N GLU A 58 -13.24 -7.12 -2.76
CA GLU A 58 -14.19 -6.48 -3.68
C GLU A 58 -15.11 -5.50 -2.94
N GLU A 59 -15.66 -5.92 -1.80
CA GLU A 59 -16.41 -5.05 -0.88
C GLU A 59 -15.54 -3.91 -0.36
N LEU A 60 -14.29 -4.22 -0.01
CA LEU A 60 -13.31 -3.21 0.40
C LEU A 60 -13.14 -2.14 -0.70
N ALA A 61 -12.98 -2.56 -1.96
CA ALA A 61 -12.89 -1.67 -3.10
C ALA A 61 -14.15 -0.82 -3.26
N PHE A 62 -15.33 -1.42 -3.15
CA PHE A 62 -16.62 -0.75 -3.26
C PHE A 62 -16.81 0.36 -2.21
N TYR A 63 -16.49 0.08 -0.94
CA TYR A 63 -16.68 1.03 0.16
C TYR A 63 -15.55 2.06 0.33
N SER A 64 -14.38 1.82 -0.25
CA SER A 64 -13.20 2.70 -0.12
C SER A 64 -13.41 4.16 -0.55
N SER A 65 -14.35 4.42 -1.46
CA SER A 65 -14.69 5.76 -1.93
C SER A 65 -15.39 6.59 -0.84
N LYS A 66 -16.11 5.92 0.07
CA LYS A 66 -16.98 6.51 1.10
C LYS A 66 -16.36 6.50 2.50
N ALA A 67 -15.13 6.04 2.64
CA ALA A 67 -14.45 5.89 3.92
C ALA A 67 -13.25 6.83 4.04
N ASP A 68 -12.99 7.25 5.27
CA ASP A 68 -11.85 8.09 5.63
C ASP A 68 -10.67 7.26 6.15
N ALA A 69 -10.92 6.07 6.68
CA ALA A 69 -9.89 5.14 7.17
C ALA A 69 -10.37 3.68 7.17
N PHE A 70 -9.41 2.78 7.31
CA PHE A 70 -9.62 1.33 7.44
C PHE A 70 -9.42 0.88 8.88
N VAL A 71 -10.29 0.01 9.37
CA VAL A 71 -10.14 -0.67 10.67
C VAL A 71 -10.09 -2.16 10.40
N LEU A 72 -8.97 -2.80 10.72
CA LEU A 72 -8.75 -4.23 10.56
C LEU A 72 -9.18 -4.95 11.83
N ASN A 73 -10.17 -5.82 11.76
CA ASN A 73 -10.49 -6.76 12.84
C ASN A 73 -10.17 -8.19 12.35
N VAL A 74 -8.87 -8.47 12.26
CA VAL A 74 -8.30 -9.70 11.71
C VAL A 74 -7.18 -10.19 12.62
N ARG A 75 -6.81 -11.46 12.50
CA ARG A 75 -5.69 -12.03 13.28
C ARG A 75 -4.38 -11.38 12.86
N THR A 76 -3.40 -11.37 13.76
CA THR A 76 -2.07 -10.77 13.52
C THR A 76 -1.40 -11.28 12.24
N GLU A 77 -1.56 -12.57 11.94
CA GLU A 77 -1.03 -13.23 10.74
C GLU A 77 -1.56 -12.64 9.42
N HIS A 78 -2.81 -12.15 9.42
CA HIS A 78 -3.49 -11.65 8.23
C HIS A 78 -3.46 -10.12 8.11
N ILE A 79 -2.95 -9.40 9.10
CA ILE A 79 -2.81 -7.93 9.06
C ILE A 79 -2.03 -7.51 7.81
N GLY A 80 -0.93 -8.19 7.49
CA GLY A 80 -0.10 -7.88 6.33
C GLY A 80 -0.86 -7.96 5.01
N TYR A 81 -1.62 -9.04 4.81
CA TYR A 81 -2.45 -9.25 3.62
C TYR A 81 -3.50 -8.15 3.47
N TRP A 82 -4.30 -7.92 4.52
CA TRP A 82 -5.39 -6.95 4.48
C TRP A 82 -4.92 -5.50 4.39
N ARG A 83 -3.78 -5.20 5.00
CA ARG A 83 -3.12 -3.90 4.82
C ARG A 83 -2.69 -3.71 3.37
N ALA A 84 -2.08 -4.72 2.75
CA ALA A 84 -1.67 -4.64 1.34
C ALA A 84 -2.88 -4.45 0.43
N ALA A 85 -3.97 -5.19 0.66
CA ALA A 85 -5.23 -5.04 -0.06
C ALA A 85 -5.82 -3.62 0.11
N ALA A 86 -5.85 -3.09 1.34
CA ALA A 86 -6.33 -1.74 1.61
C ALA A 86 -5.50 -0.67 0.88
N LEU A 87 -4.17 -0.77 0.93
CA LEU A 87 -3.26 0.16 0.25
C LEU A 87 -3.35 0.08 -1.27
N ALA A 88 -3.64 -1.09 -1.83
CA ALA A 88 -3.85 -1.28 -3.26
C ALA A 88 -5.11 -0.57 -3.76
N VAL A 89 -6.14 -0.50 -2.91
CA VAL A 89 -7.40 0.18 -3.22
C VAL A 89 -7.29 1.69 -3.00
N ARG A 90 -6.85 2.11 -1.80
CA ARG A 90 -6.74 3.53 -1.45
C ARG A 90 -5.73 3.75 -0.33
N ARG A 91 -4.92 4.80 -0.46
CA ARG A 91 -4.04 5.25 0.62
C ARG A 91 -4.86 6.01 1.67
N LEU A 92 -5.33 5.30 2.69
CA LEU A 92 -5.99 5.85 3.87
C LEU A 92 -5.29 5.34 5.15
N PRO A 93 -5.48 6.00 6.31
CA PRO A 93 -5.02 5.47 7.58
C PRO A 93 -5.59 4.07 7.85
N VAL A 94 -4.73 3.18 8.34
CA VAL A 94 -5.07 1.80 8.68
C VAL A 94 -4.90 1.59 10.18
N PHE A 95 -6.01 1.34 10.86
CA PHE A 95 -6.05 0.99 12.28
C PHE A 95 -6.24 -0.51 12.44
N TRP A 96 -5.65 -1.09 13.48
CA TRP A 96 -5.94 -2.47 13.89
C TRP A 96 -6.81 -2.46 15.14
N TRP A 97 -7.94 -3.16 15.08
CA TRP A 97 -8.77 -3.45 16.24
C TRP A 97 -8.18 -4.65 16.98
N CYS A 98 -7.79 -4.43 18.22
CA CYS A 98 -7.19 -5.43 19.08
C CYS A 98 -8.06 -5.64 20.32
N ASP A 99 -8.37 -6.90 20.60
CA ASP A 99 -8.97 -7.33 21.87
C ASP A 99 -7.95 -8.10 22.74
N ARG A 100 -8.34 -8.49 23.95
CA ARG A 100 -7.47 -9.16 24.93
C ARG A 100 -7.05 -10.59 24.53
N GLN A 101 -7.83 -11.24 23.67
CA GLN A 101 -7.57 -12.57 23.09
C GLN A 101 -6.76 -12.46 21.79
N SER A 102 -7.01 -11.40 21.01
CA SER A 102 -6.30 -11.08 19.77
C SER A 102 -4.97 -10.36 19.99
N PHE A 103 -4.67 -9.94 21.22
CA PHE A 103 -3.38 -9.33 21.57
C PHE A 103 -2.32 -10.44 21.70
N PRO A 104 -1.37 -10.55 20.74
CA PRO A 104 -0.23 -11.45 20.88
C PRO A 104 0.63 -10.99 22.07
N SER A 105 1.39 -11.91 22.67
CA SER A 105 2.22 -11.67 23.85
C SER A 105 3.14 -10.42 23.72
N HIS A 106 3.71 -9.97 24.84
CA HIS A 106 4.51 -8.72 24.95
C HIS A 106 5.65 -8.53 23.93
N GLU A 107 6.03 -9.56 23.16
CA GLU A 107 7.09 -9.52 22.14
C GLU A 107 6.56 -9.43 20.70
N CYS A 108 5.26 -9.22 20.49
CA CYS A 108 4.73 -9.12 19.14
C CYS A 108 5.23 -7.86 18.43
N ARG A 109 6.24 -8.06 17.58
CA ARG A 109 6.62 -7.09 16.57
C ARG A 109 5.62 -7.19 15.43
N LEU A 110 4.71 -6.23 15.35
CA LEU A 110 3.85 -6.09 14.19
C LEU A 110 4.75 -5.68 13.00
N ASP A 111 5.04 -6.63 12.12
CA ASP A 111 5.79 -6.36 10.88
C ASP A 111 4.94 -5.57 9.86
N ALA A 112 3.63 -5.41 10.11
CA ALA A 112 2.76 -4.55 9.34
C ALA A 112 2.75 -3.12 9.90
N GLU A 113 3.20 -2.15 9.10
CA GLU A 113 3.13 -0.71 9.36
C GLU A 113 1.67 -0.20 9.41
N ILE A 114 0.94 -0.53 10.48
CA ILE A 114 -0.35 0.07 10.81
C ILE A 114 -0.13 1.46 11.41
N ASP A 115 -1.11 2.36 11.25
CA ASP A 115 -0.99 3.73 11.72
C ASP A 115 -1.39 3.89 13.20
N GLY A 116 -2.20 2.96 13.72
CA GLY A 116 -2.58 2.92 15.14
C GLY A 116 -3.36 1.66 15.53
N MET A 117 -3.59 1.49 16.82
CA MET A 117 -4.36 0.39 17.40
C MET A 117 -5.56 0.93 18.19
N LEU A 118 -6.68 0.23 18.11
CA LEU A 118 -7.92 0.51 18.84
C LEU A 118 -8.29 -0.73 19.64
N GLY A 119 -8.97 -0.56 20.78
CA GLY A 119 -9.40 -1.69 21.59
C GLY A 119 -10.71 -1.46 22.31
N GLY A 120 -11.44 -2.54 22.59
CA GLY A 120 -12.75 -2.49 23.22
C GLY A 120 -12.75 -1.93 24.66
N GLY A 121 -11.60 -1.96 25.34
CA GLY A 121 -11.42 -1.40 26.67
C GLY A 121 -11.18 0.12 26.69
N MET A 122 -11.00 0.75 25.53
CA MET A 122 -10.74 2.20 25.45
C MET A 122 -12.03 3.01 25.65
N THR A 123 -11.90 4.13 26.34
CA THR A 123 -12.90 5.18 26.42
C THR A 123 -13.06 5.89 25.07
N ASP A 124 -14.17 6.61 24.90
CA ASP A 124 -14.48 7.31 23.64
C ASP A 124 -13.41 8.37 23.32
N LEU A 125 -12.91 9.06 24.36
CA LEU A 125 -11.83 10.02 24.23
C LEU A 125 -10.52 9.35 23.78
N GLU A 126 -10.16 8.21 24.36
CA GLU A 126 -8.96 7.46 23.98
C GLU A 126 -9.03 6.98 22.53
N ILE A 127 -10.18 6.49 22.07
CA ILE A 127 -10.40 6.12 20.66
C ILE A 127 -10.24 7.33 19.75
N HIS A 128 -10.82 8.48 20.09
CA HIS A 128 -10.65 9.71 19.31
C HIS A 128 -9.19 10.16 19.25
N CYS A 129 -8.48 10.14 20.38
CA CYS A 129 -7.06 10.47 20.44
C CYS A 129 -6.22 9.49 19.62
N ALA A 130 -6.47 8.19 19.72
CA ALA A 130 -5.79 7.16 18.94
C ALA A 130 -5.98 7.35 17.43
N ILE A 131 -7.21 7.68 17.00
CA ILE A 131 -7.50 8.00 15.60
C ILE A 131 -6.73 9.25 15.14
N GLN A 132 -6.71 10.31 15.96
CA GLN A 132 -5.96 11.54 15.63
C GLN A 132 -4.45 11.29 15.51
N VAL A 133 -3.88 10.54 16.45
CA VAL A 133 -2.46 10.17 16.42
C VAL A 133 -2.15 9.32 15.19
N GLY A 134 -2.97 8.30 14.91
CA GLY A 134 -2.78 7.46 13.73
C GLY A 134 -2.97 8.22 12.42
N ALA A 135 -3.86 9.20 12.35
CA ALA A 135 -3.98 10.08 11.20
C ALA A 135 -2.68 10.87 10.96
N ASN A 136 -2.06 11.40 12.02
CA ASN A 136 -0.77 12.08 11.93
C ASN A 136 0.36 11.14 11.49
N HIS A 137 0.36 9.89 11.98
CA HIS A 137 1.30 8.87 11.51
C HIS A 137 1.13 8.59 10.02
N PHE A 138 -0.10 8.43 9.55
CA PHE A 138 -0.39 8.24 8.13
C PHE A 138 0.11 9.42 7.29
N PHE A 139 -0.22 10.66 7.67
CA PHE A 139 0.20 11.84 6.90
C PHE A 139 1.72 11.94 6.81
N ARG A 140 2.43 11.81 7.93
CA ARG A 140 3.90 11.82 7.96
C ARG A 140 4.50 10.70 7.10
N ARG A 141 3.95 9.49 7.20
CA ARG A 141 4.37 8.33 6.40
C ARG A 141 4.18 8.59 4.91
N THR A 142 3.04 9.16 4.51
CA THR A 142 2.78 9.49 3.10
C THR A 142 3.65 10.62 2.57
N GLU A 143 3.94 11.63 3.39
CA GLU A 143 4.83 12.74 3.04
C GLU A 143 6.25 12.24 2.80
N TRP A 144 6.81 11.48 3.75
CA TRP A 144 8.14 10.90 3.59
C TRP A 144 8.24 9.94 2.40
N ALA A 145 7.18 9.14 2.14
CA ALA A 145 7.15 8.28 0.96
C ALA A 145 7.22 9.10 -0.34
N GLN A 146 6.48 10.22 -0.41
CA GLN A 146 6.52 11.12 -1.57
C GLN A 146 7.87 11.81 -1.71
N GLU A 147 8.45 12.32 -0.63
CA GLU A 147 9.78 12.94 -0.66
C GLU A 147 10.85 11.95 -1.11
N LYS A 148 10.81 10.72 -0.60
CA LYS A 148 11.71 9.65 -1.02
C LYS A 148 11.59 9.38 -2.52
N GLU A 149 10.37 9.26 -3.03
CA GLU A 149 10.13 9.01 -4.45
C GLU A 149 10.62 10.18 -5.33
N GLN A 150 10.40 11.42 -4.90
CA GLN A 150 10.92 12.60 -5.59
C GLN A 150 12.44 12.63 -5.63
N LEU A 151 13.13 12.31 -4.53
CA LEU A 151 14.58 12.26 -4.48
C LEU A 151 15.16 11.15 -5.36
N LEU A 152 14.54 9.96 -5.33
CA LEU A 152 14.92 8.86 -6.21
C LEU A 152 14.73 9.23 -7.69
N SER A 153 13.60 9.85 -8.05
CA SER A 153 13.35 10.32 -9.42
C SER A 153 14.44 11.30 -9.89
N ARG A 154 14.81 12.30 -9.06
CA ARG A 154 15.89 13.25 -9.41
C ARG A 154 17.23 12.56 -9.62
N LEU A 155 17.54 11.55 -8.81
CA LEU A 155 18.77 10.78 -8.92
C LEU A 155 18.78 9.91 -10.19
N GLU A 156 17.66 9.29 -10.53
CA GLU A 156 17.51 8.55 -11.79
C GLU A 156 17.61 9.45 -13.01
N GLU A 157 16.98 10.63 -12.99
CA GLU A 157 17.07 11.61 -14.07
C GLU A 157 18.53 12.02 -14.31
N ARG A 158 19.28 12.32 -13.25
CA ARG A 158 20.72 12.64 -13.36
C ARG A 158 21.52 11.48 -13.94
N LYS A 159 21.27 10.25 -13.48
CA LYS A 159 21.91 9.05 -14.03
C LYS A 159 21.63 8.87 -15.52
N ARG A 160 20.38 9.06 -15.96
CA ARG A 160 20.00 8.97 -17.38
C ARG A 160 20.73 10.02 -18.22
N ILE A 161 20.82 11.27 -17.73
CA ILE A 161 21.56 12.34 -18.40
C ILE A 161 23.06 11.99 -18.51
N ASP A 162 23.68 11.53 -17.43
CA ASP A 162 25.09 11.15 -17.43
C ASP A 162 25.38 9.97 -18.37
N GLN A 163 24.50 8.96 -18.39
CA GLN A 163 24.58 7.84 -19.34
C GLN A 163 24.45 8.30 -20.79
N ALA A 164 23.49 9.18 -21.08
CA ALA A 164 23.30 9.71 -22.43
C ALA A 164 24.50 10.52 -22.90
N LYS A 165 25.11 11.35 -22.03
CA LYS A 165 26.36 12.06 -22.36
C LYS A 165 27.47 11.07 -22.74
N HIS A 166 27.68 10.03 -21.93
CA HIS A 166 28.70 9.02 -22.21
C HIS A 166 28.48 8.31 -23.55
N ILE A 167 27.22 7.95 -23.85
CA ILE A 167 26.84 7.35 -25.13
C ILE A 167 27.12 8.31 -26.29
N LEU A 168 26.74 9.58 -26.17
CA LEU A 168 26.99 10.59 -27.19
C LEU A 168 28.48 10.80 -27.44
N THR A 169 29.30 10.83 -26.39
CA THR A 169 30.76 10.88 -26.51
C THR A 169 31.31 9.65 -27.25
N LYS A 170 30.80 8.44 -26.97
CA LYS A 170 31.24 7.21 -27.66
C LYS A 170 30.83 7.15 -29.13
N ILE A 171 29.59 7.52 -29.46
CA ILE A 171 29.06 7.39 -30.83
C ILE A 171 29.50 8.53 -31.72
N LYS A 172 29.42 9.77 -31.21
CA LYS A 172 29.69 10.98 -32.01
C LYS A 172 31.12 11.51 -31.84
N GLY A 173 31.89 10.98 -30.88
CA GLY A 173 33.26 11.44 -30.62
C GLY A 173 33.35 12.86 -30.04
N ILE A 174 32.25 13.38 -29.46
CA ILE A 174 32.16 14.74 -28.92
C ILE A 174 32.54 14.78 -27.44
N THR A 175 32.96 15.95 -26.96
CA THR A 175 33.26 16.17 -25.54
C THR A 175 32.00 16.12 -24.68
N GLU A 176 32.16 15.92 -23.37
CA GLU A 176 31.03 15.87 -22.44
C GLU A 176 30.23 17.19 -22.41
N ALA A 177 30.92 18.33 -22.56
CA ALA A 177 30.30 19.65 -22.64
C ALA A 177 29.41 19.78 -23.89
N GLU A 178 29.92 19.36 -25.06
CA GLU A 178 29.15 19.35 -26.32
C GLU A 178 27.98 18.36 -26.26
N ALA A 179 28.14 17.22 -25.60
CA ALA A 179 27.07 16.26 -25.40
C ALA A 179 25.94 16.83 -24.55
N TYR A 180 26.26 17.58 -23.49
CA TYR A 180 25.27 18.29 -22.69
C TYR A 180 24.51 19.35 -23.50
N ASP A 181 25.23 20.17 -24.27
CA ASP A 181 24.61 21.18 -25.14
C ASP A 181 23.73 20.56 -26.22
N PHE A 182 24.14 19.41 -26.76
CA PHE A 182 23.32 18.64 -27.71
C PHE A 182 22.01 18.18 -27.06
N LEU A 183 22.07 17.56 -25.88
CA LEU A 183 20.89 17.12 -25.13
C LEU A 183 19.95 18.30 -24.82
N ARG A 184 20.51 19.43 -24.41
CA ARG A 184 19.75 20.65 -24.10
C ARG A 184 19.04 21.21 -25.35
N LYS A 185 19.75 21.31 -26.48
CA LYS A 185 19.19 21.77 -27.75
C LYS A 185 18.07 20.84 -28.24
N GLN A 186 18.30 19.53 -28.15
CA GLN A 186 17.30 18.54 -28.55
C GLN A 186 16.04 18.60 -27.67
N ALA A 187 16.21 18.74 -26.36
CA ALA A 187 15.09 18.92 -25.42
C ALA A 187 14.26 20.18 -25.73
N MET A 188 14.93 21.28 -26.07
CA MET A 188 14.28 22.53 -26.47
C MET A 188 13.52 22.37 -27.79
N ASN A 189 14.11 21.73 -28.80
CA ASN A 189 13.48 21.49 -30.10
C ASN A 189 12.25 20.57 -29.97
N GLU A 190 12.30 19.56 -29.11
CA GLU A 190 11.20 18.62 -28.88
C GLU A 190 10.17 19.11 -27.84
N ARG A 191 10.41 20.25 -27.18
CA ARG A 191 9.61 20.76 -26.04
C ARG A 191 9.44 19.71 -24.91
N LYS A 192 10.49 18.94 -24.65
CA LYS A 192 10.53 17.91 -23.60
C LYS A 192 11.55 18.26 -22.52
N ARG A 193 11.53 17.53 -21.41
CA ARG A 193 12.59 17.66 -20.39
C ARG A 193 13.85 16.99 -20.90
N MET A 194 15.00 17.52 -20.50
CA MET A 194 16.31 16.96 -20.88
C MET A 194 16.49 15.50 -20.44
N ALA A 195 15.91 15.12 -19.28
CA ALA A 195 15.91 13.75 -18.80
C ALA A 195 15.12 12.79 -19.71
N ASP A 196 14.02 13.24 -20.33
CA ASP A 196 13.20 12.42 -21.24
C ASP A 196 13.95 12.14 -22.54
N VAL A 197 14.63 13.15 -23.09
CA VAL A 197 15.48 13.01 -24.27
C VAL A 197 16.67 12.09 -23.98
N ALA A 198 17.32 12.28 -22.83
CA ALA A 198 18.41 11.41 -22.39
C ALA A 198 17.94 9.96 -22.24
N GLY A 199 16.78 9.73 -21.63
CA GLY A 199 16.17 8.40 -21.50
C GLY A 199 15.87 7.74 -22.84
N SER A 200 15.41 8.53 -23.83
CA SER A 200 15.17 8.03 -25.19
C SER A 200 16.46 7.57 -25.87
N ILE A 201 17.54 8.36 -25.75
CA ILE A 201 18.86 8.00 -26.30
C ILE A 201 19.41 6.73 -25.64
N VAL A 202 19.35 6.63 -24.31
CA VAL A 202 19.79 5.44 -23.56
C VAL A 202 19.00 4.20 -23.99
N SER A 203 17.68 4.32 -24.12
CA SER A 203 16.81 3.20 -24.51
C SER A 203 17.10 2.70 -25.92
N VAL A 204 17.24 3.62 -26.88
CA VAL A 204 17.58 3.27 -28.28
C VAL A 204 18.97 2.63 -28.35
N TYR A 205 19.95 3.16 -27.61
CA TYR A 205 21.29 2.60 -27.58
C TYR A 205 21.32 1.17 -27.02
N GLN A 206 20.59 0.92 -25.93
CA GLN A 206 20.45 -0.41 -25.33
C GLN A 206 19.79 -1.40 -26.29
N LEU A 207 18.74 -0.98 -27.01
CA LEU A 207 18.07 -1.82 -28.01
C LEU A 207 19.06 -2.26 -29.10
N LEU A 208 19.79 -1.30 -29.69
CA LEU A 208 20.73 -1.57 -30.79
C LEU A 208 21.90 -2.46 -30.34
N HIS A 209 22.43 -2.28 -29.13
CA HIS A 209 23.57 -3.08 -28.64
C HIS A 209 23.16 -4.46 -28.11
N ASN A 210 21.92 -4.63 -27.65
CA ASN A 210 21.40 -5.94 -27.26
C ASN A 210 21.20 -6.87 -28.47
N GLU A 211 20.89 -6.34 -29.66
CA GLU A 211 20.78 -7.12 -30.89
C GLU A 211 22.14 -7.60 -31.42
N GLU A 212 23.21 -6.83 -31.21
CA GLU A 212 24.58 -7.21 -31.59
C GLU A 212 25.12 -8.40 -30.77
N GLY A 213 24.68 -8.56 -29.52
CA GLY A 213 25.01 -9.71 -28.67
C GLY A 213 24.28 -11.01 -29.03
N GLY A 214 23.10 -10.92 -29.65
CA GLY A 214 22.30 -12.07 -30.07
C GLY A 214 22.79 -12.74 -31.36
N ARG A 215 23.49 -12.00 -32.22
CA ARG A 215 23.99 -12.51 -33.53
C ARG A 215 25.24 -13.38 -33.40
N LYS A 216 25.99 -13.31 -32.30
CA LYS A 216 27.21 -14.12 -32.06
C LYS A 216 26.96 -15.50 -31.43
N ARG A 217 25.72 -15.87 -31.09
CA ARG A 217 25.38 -17.18 -30.50
C ARG A 217 24.83 -18.21 -31.50
N ARG A 218 24.86 -17.90 -32.80
CA ARG A 218 24.24 -18.72 -33.86
C ARG A 218 25.18 -19.16 -35.00
N SER A 219 26.50 -19.01 -34.85
CA SER A 219 27.48 -19.61 -35.79
C SER A 219 28.28 -20.71 -35.13
#